data_AF-A0A959FNY6-F1
#
_entry.id   AF-A0A959FNY6-F1
#
_cell.length_a   1.000
_cell.length_b   1.000
_cell.length_c   1.000
_cell.angle_alpha   90.00
_cell.angle_beta   90.00
_cell.angle_gamma   90.00
#
_symmetry.space_group_name_H-M   'P 1'
#
loop_
_entity.id
_entity.type
_entity.pdbx_description
1 polymer ?
#
loop_
_entity_poly.entity_id
_entity_poly.type
_entity_poly.pdbx_seq_one_letter_code
_entity_poly.pdbx_strand_id
1 'polypeptide(L)'
;MILQALNDYYDRKEKDLPPFGFEEKAIPFIIVIDESGKFINLEANSELEEGKPVVKPVRVPRASGRSGSKSYETAYCLWDHYGYVVGQPKLAKPDATPTKKDLEDAHKQHQSFTREVERIAGDLPEDIGVQAVRAFLNSPEEIEKLKTHDNWIECLKIKGCNLSFRLAGSPSLVC
;
A
#
# COMPACT_ATOMS: atom_id res chain seq x y z
N MET A 1 -11.49 2.25 -38.59
CA MET A 1 -12.40 2.11 -37.43
C MET A 1 -11.54 2.10 -36.18
N ILE A 2 -11.64 3.11 -35.30
CA ILE A 2 -10.67 3.32 -34.22
C ILE A 2 -10.73 2.25 -33.12
N LEU A 3 -11.92 1.70 -32.85
CA LEU A 3 -12.12 0.66 -31.84
C LEU A 3 -11.45 -0.67 -32.19
N GLN A 4 -11.49 -1.07 -33.46
CA GLN A 4 -10.85 -2.32 -33.91
C GLN A 4 -9.32 -2.20 -33.87
N ALA A 5 -8.77 -1.04 -34.22
CA ALA A 5 -7.34 -0.78 -34.09
C ALA A 5 -6.86 -0.74 -32.63
N LEU A 6 -7.69 -0.25 -31.70
CA LEU A 6 -7.42 -0.31 -30.26
C LEU A 6 -7.51 -1.73 -29.72
N ASN A 7 -8.46 -2.54 -30.21
CA ASN A 7 -8.59 -3.94 -29.85
C ASN A 7 -7.38 -4.76 -30.34
N ASP A 8 -7.03 -4.62 -31.61
CA ASP A 8 -5.84 -5.29 -32.18
C ASP A 8 -4.55 -4.84 -31.48
N TYR A 9 -4.49 -3.60 -30.99
CA TYR A 9 -3.38 -3.11 -30.18
C TYR A 9 -3.34 -3.76 -28.79
N TYR A 10 -4.50 -3.89 -28.13
CA TYR A 10 -4.63 -4.60 -26.86
C TYR A 10 -4.21 -6.06 -26.98
N ASP A 11 -4.73 -6.79 -27.96
CA ASP A 11 -4.42 -8.22 -28.18
C ASP A 11 -2.92 -8.46 -28.44
N ARG A 12 -2.25 -7.52 -29.13
CA ARG A 12 -0.79 -7.57 -29.34
C ARG A 12 0.02 -7.26 -28.09
N LYS A 13 -0.53 -6.48 -27.16
CA LYS A 13 0.14 -6.01 -25.94
C LYS A 13 -0.29 -6.76 -24.68
N GLU A 14 -1.23 -7.69 -24.78
CA GLU A 14 -1.78 -8.46 -23.66
C GLU A 14 -0.68 -9.12 -22.79
N LYS A 15 0.38 -9.62 -23.42
CA LYS A 15 1.53 -10.23 -22.71
C LYS A 15 2.40 -9.22 -21.95
N ASP A 16 2.38 -7.95 -22.36
CA ASP A 16 3.15 -6.86 -21.75
C ASP A 16 2.32 -6.05 -20.74
N LEU A 17 1.01 -6.35 -20.59
CA LEU A 17 0.08 -5.63 -19.74
C LEU A 17 -0.21 -6.43 -18.46
N PRO A 18 -0.43 -5.76 -17.31
CA PRO A 18 -0.92 -6.43 -16.11
C PRO A 18 -2.23 -7.16 -16.38
N PRO A 19 -2.46 -8.32 -15.75
CA PRO A 19 -3.75 -9.00 -15.81
C PRO A 19 -4.90 -8.05 -15.45
N PHE A 20 -6.09 -8.33 -16.00
CA PHE A 20 -7.28 -7.56 -15.67
C PHE A 20 -7.47 -7.48 -14.14
N GLY A 21 -7.70 -6.27 -13.62
CA GLY A 21 -7.81 -6.01 -12.18
C GLY A 21 -6.50 -5.64 -11.49
N PHE A 22 -5.35 -5.68 -12.18
CA PHE A 22 -4.04 -5.30 -11.64
C PHE A 22 -3.45 -4.06 -12.35
N GLU A 23 -2.47 -3.43 -11.70
CA GLU A 23 -1.60 -2.41 -12.28
C GLU A 23 -0.15 -2.56 -11.79
N GLU A 24 0.82 -2.08 -12.57
CA GLU A 24 2.20 -1.91 -12.09
C GLU A 24 2.30 -0.57 -11.37
N LYS A 25 2.67 -0.60 -10.08
CA LYS A 25 2.76 0.58 -9.23
C LYS A 25 4.12 0.68 -8.58
N ALA A 26 4.72 1.87 -8.61
CA ALA A 26 5.89 2.15 -7.79
C ALA A 26 5.47 2.21 -6.30
N ILE A 27 5.80 1.16 -5.56
CA ILE A 27 5.61 1.05 -4.10
C ILE A 27 7.00 1.15 -3.47
N PRO A 28 7.37 2.28 -2.84
CA PRO A 28 8.72 2.48 -2.34
C PRO A 28 9.10 1.61 -1.15
N PHE A 29 8.13 1.25 -0.30
CA PHE A 29 8.39 0.43 0.89
C PHE A 29 7.39 -0.70 1.04
N ILE A 30 7.88 -1.85 1.51
CA ILE A 30 7.11 -3.06 1.74
C ILE A 30 7.19 -3.42 3.21
N ILE A 31 6.04 -3.56 3.86
CA ILE A 31 5.92 -4.02 5.23
C ILE A 31 6.00 -5.55 5.22
N VAL A 32 7.04 -6.10 5.82
CA VAL A 32 7.21 -7.55 5.97
C VAL A 32 6.64 -7.97 7.32
N ILE A 33 5.69 -8.89 7.28
CA ILE A 33 5.03 -9.46 8.45
C ILE A 33 5.13 -10.98 8.46
N ASP A 34 5.02 -11.61 9.62
CA ASP A 34 4.82 -13.06 9.69
C ASP A 34 3.35 -13.46 9.51
N GLU A 35 3.08 -14.75 9.43
CA GLU A 35 1.72 -15.31 9.27
C GLU A 35 0.77 -14.96 10.42
N SER A 36 1.30 -14.56 11.59
CA SER A 36 0.51 -14.10 12.73
C SER A 36 0.25 -12.58 12.73
N GLY A 37 0.76 -11.87 11.73
CA GLY A 37 0.64 -10.42 11.61
C GLY A 37 1.67 -9.62 12.41
N LYS A 38 2.74 -10.26 12.92
CA LYS A 38 3.80 -9.52 13.61
C LYS A 38 4.70 -8.81 12.61
N PHE A 39 5.09 -7.60 12.94
CA PHE A 39 6.03 -6.82 12.16
C PHE A 39 7.42 -7.45 12.23
N ILE A 40 8.03 -7.66 11.06
CA ILE A 40 9.39 -8.20 10.93
C ILE A 40 10.35 -7.13 10.40
N ASN A 41 9.98 -6.43 9.33
CA ASN A 41 10.86 -5.47 8.68
C ASN A 41 10.08 -4.45 7.83
N LEU A 42 10.68 -3.29 7.58
CA LEU A 42 10.24 -2.35 6.55
C LEU A 42 11.32 -2.24 5.48
N GLU A 43 11.08 -2.86 4.34
CA GLU A 43 12.07 -2.94 3.27
C GLU A 43 11.88 -1.82 2.25
N ALA A 44 12.98 -1.22 1.80
CA ALA A 44 12.97 -0.32 0.66
C ALA A 44 13.00 -1.12 -0.65
N ASN A 45 12.03 -0.85 -1.53
CA ASN A 45 11.94 -1.41 -2.88
C ASN A 45 12.57 -0.46 -3.92
N SER A 46 13.71 0.12 -3.55
CA SER A 46 14.47 1.02 -4.40
C SER A 46 15.87 0.46 -4.63
N GLU A 47 16.32 0.51 -5.88
CA GLU A 47 17.70 0.18 -6.25
C GLU A 47 18.43 1.43 -6.70
N LEU A 48 19.76 1.44 -6.58
CA LEU A 48 20.58 2.53 -7.09
C LEU A 48 20.86 2.29 -8.58
N GLU A 49 20.20 3.07 -9.42
CA GLU A 49 20.50 3.15 -10.86
C GLU A 49 21.19 4.49 -11.13
N GLU A 50 22.39 4.45 -11.70
CA GLU A 50 23.21 5.64 -11.97
C GLU A 50 23.41 6.57 -10.75
N GLY A 51 23.47 5.97 -9.55
CA GLY A 51 23.63 6.69 -8.29
C GLY A 51 22.36 7.36 -7.75
N LYS A 52 21.20 7.11 -8.37
CA LYS A 52 19.89 7.60 -7.90
C LYS A 52 19.01 6.44 -7.45
N PRO A 53 18.25 6.58 -6.35
CA PRO A 53 17.29 5.57 -5.94
C PRO A 53 16.11 5.55 -6.92
N VAL A 54 15.91 4.42 -7.58
CA VAL A 54 14.80 4.15 -8.50
C VAL A 54 13.92 3.06 -7.88
N VAL A 55 12.65 3.37 -7.67
CA VAL A 55 11.67 2.41 -7.15
C VAL A 55 11.19 1.53 -8.28
N LYS A 56 11.37 0.21 -8.14
CA LYS A 56 10.88 -0.74 -9.14
C LYS A 56 9.36 -0.89 -9.02
N PRO A 57 8.60 -0.79 -10.12
CA PRO A 57 7.18 -1.09 -10.09
C PRO A 57 6.93 -2.53 -9.63
N VAL A 58 5.89 -2.69 -8.82
CA VAL A 58 5.40 -3.99 -8.39
C VAL A 58 3.94 -4.11 -8.79
N ARG A 59 3.52 -5.35 -9.06
CA ARG A 59 2.14 -5.66 -9.41
C ARG A 59 1.26 -5.60 -8.18
N VAL A 60 0.21 -4.79 -8.24
CA VAL A 60 -0.79 -4.65 -7.17
C VAL A 60 -2.20 -4.63 -7.74
N PRO A 61 -3.24 -4.92 -6.93
CA PRO A 61 -4.63 -4.72 -7.34
C PRO A 61 -4.84 -3.27 -7.76
N ARG A 62 -5.54 -3.06 -8.87
CA ARG A 62 -5.72 -1.72 -9.47
C ARG A 62 -6.36 -0.76 -8.48
N ALA A 63 -5.76 0.42 -8.31
CA ALA A 63 -6.33 1.47 -7.49
C ALA A 63 -7.71 1.92 -8.01
N SER A 64 -8.68 1.97 -7.11
CA SER A 64 -9.95 2.65 -7.37
C SER A 64 -9.74 4.16 -7.46
N GLY A 65 -10.43 4.82 -8.40
CA GLY A 65 -10.33 6.27 -8.54
C GLY A 65 -10.82 7.00 -7.28
N ARG A 66 -10.02 7.92 -6.75
CA ARG A 66 -10.36 8.79 -5.61
C ARG A 66 -10.70 10.19 -6.09
N SER A 67 -11.92 10.66 -5.84
CA SER A 67 -12.33 12.02 -6.20
C SER A 67 -13.30 12.61 -5.18
N GLY A 68 -13.35 13.94 -5.14
CA GLY A 68 -14.26 14.69 -4.26
C GLY A 68 -13.87 14.71 -2.78
N SER A 69 -14.73 15.35 -1.99
CA SER A 69 -14.55 15.59 -0.55
C SER A 69 -14.61 14.33 0.31
N LYS A 70 -15.15 13.23 -0.23
CA LYS A 70 -15.25 11.91 0.42
C LYS A 70 -14.23 10.89 -0.10
N SER A 71 -13.20 11.35 -0.80
CA SER A 71 -12.14 10.49 -1.33
C SER A 71 -11.42 9.65 -0.26
N TYR A 72 -11.51 10.05 1.02
CA TYR A 72 -10.99 9.28 2.16
C TYR A 72 -11.72 7.94 2.40
N GLU A 73 -12.94 7.76 1.86
CA GLU A 73 -13.77 6.55 2.03
C GLU A 73 -13.32 5.40 1.10
N THR A 74 -12.50 5.69 0.10
CA THR A 74 -12.04 4.72 -0.90
C THR A 74 -10.64 4.23 -0.55
N ALA A 75 -10.52 3.08 0.11
CA ALA A 75 -9.25 2.38 0.33
C ALA A 75 -8.85 1.54 -0.89
N TYR A 76 -7.55 1.28 -1.11
CA TYR A 76 -7.14 0.28 -2.10
C TYR A 76 -6.99 -1.11 -1.45
N CYS A 77 -7.07 -2.15 -2.27
CA CYS A 77 -7.06 -3.53 -1.82
C CYS A 77 -5.66 -3.95 -1.39
N LEU A 78 -5.41 -4.03 -0.07
CA LEU A 78 -4.18 -4.56 0.56
C LEU A 78 -2.89 -3.76 0.30
N TRP A 79 -3.00 -2.54 -0.22
CA TRP A 79 -1.91 -1.57 -0.31
C TRP A 79 -2.48 -0.16 -0.25
N ASP A 80 -1.71 0.82 0.21
CA ASP A 80 -2.10 2.23 0.15
C ASP A 80 -0.98 3.15 0.64
N HIS A 81 -1.20 4.45 0.66
CA HIS A 81 -0.27 5.33 1.36
C HIS A 81 -0.37 5.23 2.88
N TYR A 82 0.68 5.62 3.60
CA TYR A 82 0.78 5.52 5.07
C TYR A 82 -0.42 6.10 5.86
N GLY A 83 -1.14 7.07 5.32
CA GLY A 83 -2.35 7.62 5.94
C GLY A 83 -3.50 6.63 6.04
N TYR A 84 -3.66 5.77 5.03
CA TYR A 84 -4.61 4.64 5.06
C TYR A 84 -4.01 3.45 5.82
N VAL A 85 -2.75 3.12 5.59
CA VAL A 85 -2.19 1.88 6.15
C VAL A 85 -1.99 1.96 7.67
N VAL A 86 -1.49 3.08 8.21
CA VAL A 86 -1.14 3.21 9.64
C VAL A 86 -1.58 4.52 10.29
N GLY A 87 -2.53 5.23 9.67
CA GLY A 87 -3.08 6.48 10.20
C GLY A 87 -2.07 7.61 10.34
N GLN A 88 -1.00 7.59 9.56
CA GLN A 88 0.03 8.63 9.60
C GLN A 88 -0.42 9.88 8.83
N PRO A 89 -0.42 11.08 9.45
CA PRO A 89 -0.76 12.32 8.75
C PRO A 89 0.19 12.63 7.59
N LYS A 90 -0.34 13.13 6.48
CA LYS A 90 0.45 13.56 5.32
C LYS A 90 0.97 14.96 5.52
N LEU A 91 2.21 15.06 5.96
CA LEU A 91 2.85 16.32 6.24
C LEU A 91 3.70 16.81 5.08
N ALA A 92 4.02 18.11 5.09
CA ALA A 92 4.94 18.69 4.10
C ALA A 92 6.38 18.24 4.31
N LYS A 93 6.75 17.95 5.56
CA LYS A 93 8.05 17.42 6.00
C LYS A 93 7.83 16.47 7.17
N PRO A 94 8.74 15.50 7.42
CA PRO A 94 8.61 14.55 8.52
C PRO A 94 8.49 15.20 9.91
N ASP A 95 9.12 16.36 10.12
CA ASP A 95 9.22 17.09 11.38
C ASP A 95 8.14 18.17 11.57
N ALA A 96 7.25 18.35 10.59
CA ALA A 96 6.20 19.36 10.69
C ALA A 96 5.15 19.00 11.75
N THR A 97 4.60 20.01 12.43
CA THR A 97 3.49 19.78 13.37
C THR A 97 2.19 19.53 12.60
N PRO A 98 1.49 18.39 12.81
CA PRO A 98 0.21 18.13 12.17
C PRO A 98 -0.86 19.10 12.67
N THR A 99 -1.71 19.56 11.76
CA THR A 99 -2.94 20.28 12.13
C THR A 99 -4.01 19.30 12.62
N LYS A 100 -5.06 19.79 13.28
CA LYS A 100 -6.23 18.96 13.64
C LYS A 100 -6.84 18.26 12.43
N LYS A 101 -6.90 18.95 11.30
CA LYS A 101 -7.42 18.40 10.05
C LYS A 101 -6.55 17.25 9.53
N ASP A 102 -5.22 17.38 9.60
CA ASP A 102 -4.32 16.32 9.13
C ASP A 102 -4.48 15.02 9.95
N LEU A 103 -4.69 15.17 11.26
CA LEU A 103 -4.98 14.06 12.17
C LEU A 103 -6.35 13.42 11.87
N GLU A 104 -7.39 14.24 11.69
CA GLU A 104 -8.73 13.76 11.35
C GLU A 104 -8.77 13.03 10.01
N ASP A 105 -8.09 13.57 8.99
CA ASP A 105 -8.03 12.97 7.65
C ASP A 105 -7.29 11.63 7.70
N ALA A 106 -6.17 11.54 8.41
CA ALA A 106 -5.42 10.29 8.57
C ALA A 106 -6.24 9.24 9.33
N HIS A 107 -6.97 9.64 10.37
CA HIS A 107 -7.85 8.73 11.11
C HIS A 107 -8.97 8.16 10.22
N LYS A 108 -9.65 9.01 9.44
CA LYS A 108 -10.73 8.59 8.52
C LYS A 108 -10.21 7.68 7.40
N GLN A 109 -9.04 7.99 6.85
CA GLN A 109 -8.37 7.16 5.86
C GLN A 109 -8.08 5.79 6.44
N HIS A 110 -7.40 5.74 7.60
CA HIS A 110 -7.07 4.48 8.25
C HIS A 110 -8.29 3.63 8.59
N GLN A 111 -9.35 4.24 9.11
CA GLN A 111 -10.61 3.55 9.36
C GLN A 111 -11.19 2.92 8.09
N SER A 112 -11.09 3.60 6.95
CA SER A 112 -11.60 3.08 5.67
C SER A 112 -10.76 1.92 5.17
N PHE A 113 -9.43 1.98 5.34
CA PHE A 113 -8.52 0.88 5.01
C PHE A 113 -8.76 -0.36 5.87
N THR A 114 -8.80 -0.20 7.19
CA THR A 114 -9.06 -1.32 8.12
C THR A 114 -10.41 -1.97 7.83
N ARG A 115 -11.45 -1.18 7.53
CA ARG A 115 -12.76 -1.72 7.15
C ARG A 115 -12.70 -2.57 5.88
N GLU A 116 -11.97 -2.10 4.88
CA GLU A 116 -11.82 -2.83 3.62
C GLU A 116 -11.03 -4.12 3.81
N VAL A 117 -9.95 -4.09 4.60
CA VAL A 117 -9.18 -5.30 4.93
C VAL A 117 -10.02 -6.29 5.75
N GLU A 118 -10.80 -5.82 6.73
CA GLU A 118 -11.74 -6.68 7.49
C GLU A 118 -12.78 -7.34 6.57
N ARG A 119 -13.31 -6.60 5.59
CA ARG A 119 -14.24 -7.15 4.59
C ARG A 119 -13.57 -8.25 3.77
N ILE A 120 -12.40 -7.97 3.19
CA ILE A 120 -11.64 -8.94 2.38
C ILE A 120 -11.29 -10.18 3.20
N ALA A 121 -10.88 -10.00 4.46
CA ALA A 121 -10.58 -11.10 5.37
C ALA A 121 -11.81 -11.95 5.72
N GLY A 122 -13.01 -11.36 5.76
CA GLY A 122 -14.26 -12.10 5.91
C GLY A 122 -14.63 -12.89 4.65
N ASP A 123 -14.37 -12.34 3.47
CA ASP A 123 -14.60 -13.00 2.18
C ASP A 123 -13.56 -14.10 1.89
N LEU A 124 -12.34 -13.98 2.44
CA LEU A 124 -11.20 -14.88 2.25
C LEU A 124 -10.66 -15.39 3.61
N PRO A 125 -11.42 -16.20 4.36
CA PRO A 125 -11.03 -16.64 5.71
C PRO A 125 -9.78 -17.54 5.72
N GLU A 126 -9.53 -18.27 4.64
CA GLU A 126 -8.40 -19.21 4.51
C GLU A 126 -7.13 -18.56 3.94
N ASP A 127 -7.20 -17.28 3.51
CA ASP A 127 -6.03 -16.60 2.97
C ASP A 127 -5.12 -16.08 4.10
N ILE A 128 -4.01 -16.78 4.31
CA ILE A 128 -3.04 -16.49 5.37
C ILE A 128 -2.49 -15.07 5.25
N GLY A 129 -2.24 -14.58 4.04
CA GLY A 129 -1.69 -13.25 3.81
C GLY A 129 -2.67 -12.17 4.25
N VAL A 130 -3.93 -12.29 3.83
CA VAL A 130 -4.99 -11.36 4.22
C VAL A 130 -5.23 -11.39 5.73
N GLN A 131 -5.27 -12.58 6.35
CA GLN A 131 -5.44 -12.69 7.81
C GLN A 131 -4.26 -12.07 8.56
N ALA A 132 -3.02 -12.23 8.07
CA ALA A 132 -1.84 -11.61 8.67
C ALA A 132 -1.89 -10.08 8.59
N VAL A 133 -2.29 -9.50 7.44
CA VAL A 133 -2.46 -8.04 7.30
C VAL A 133 -3.54 -7.53 8.25
N ARG A 134 -4.67 -8.23 8.34
CA ARG A 134 -5.73 -7.91 9.30
C ARG A 134 -5.21 -7.93 10.75
N ALA A 135 -4.46 -8.96 11.13
CA ALA A 135 -3.89 -9.09 12.47
C ALA A 135 -2.91 -7.95 12.78
N PHE A 136 -2.04 -7.59 11.82
CA PHE A 136 -1.14 -6.45 11.92
C PHE A 136 -1.89 -5.13 12.16
N LEU A 137 -2.94 -4.85 11.37
CA LEU A 137 -3.71 -3.62 11.49
C LEU A 137 -4.47 -3.50 12.83
N ASN A 138 -4.76 -4.64 13.46
CA ASN A 138 -5.42 -4.71 14.76
C ASN A 138 -4.45 -4.70 15.96
N SER A 139 -3.13 -4.62 15.73
CA SER A 139 -2.13 -4.49 16.80
C SER A 139 -1.45 -3.11 16.76
N PRO A 140 -1.80 -2.22 17.70
CA PRO A 140 -1.09 -0.96 17.89
C PRO A 140 0.41 -1.14 18.17
N GLU A 141 0.79 -2.22 18.86
CA GLU A 141 2.21 -2.48 19.16
C GLU A 141 3.02 -2.77 17.90
N GLU A 142 2.50 -3.57 16.96
CA GLU A 142 3.19 -3.88 15.71
C GLU A 142 3.26 -2.65 14.77
N ILE A 143 2.23 -1.82 14.76
CA ILE A 143 2.24 -0.53 14.05
C ILE A 143 3.29 0.42 14.64
N GLU A 144 3.46 0.44 15.97
CA GLU A 144 4.48 1.28 16.61
C GLU A 144 5.89 0.79 16.25
N LYS A 145 6.14 -0.52 16.26
CA LYS A 145 7.42 -1.09 15.81
C LYS A 145 7.78 -0.63 14.39
N LEU A 146 6.81 -0.68 13.47
CA LEU A 146 6.97 -0.15 12.12
C LEU A 146 7.39 1.33 12.13
N LYS A 147 6.73 2.16 12.94
CA LYS A 147 7.01 3.62 13.03
C LYS A 147 8.37 3.93 13.66
N THR A 148 8.89 3.03 14.49
CA THR A 148 10.24 3.16 15.07
C THR A 148 11.36 2.58 14.19
N HIS A 149 11.02 1.92 13.08
CA HIS A 149 12.00 1.31 12.20
C HIS A 149 12.85 2.36 11.47
N ASP A 150 14.14 2.09 11.24
CA ASP A 150 15.09 3.04 10.65
C ASP A 150 14.62 3.58 9.28
N ASN A 151 14.03 2.73 8.44
CA ASN A 151 13.49 3.13 7.14
C ASN A 151 12.22 3.99 7.22
N TRP A 152 11.58 4.11 8.39
CA TRP A 152 10.34 4.88 8.52
C TRP A 152 10.56 6.36 8.21
N ILE A 153 11.69 6.93 8.61
CA ILE A 153 11.99 8.34 8.32
C ILE A 153 12.12 8.59 6.81
N GLU A 154 12.69 7.64 6.06
CA GLU A 154 12.79 7.71 4.60
C GLU A 154 11.41 7.60 3.94
N CYS A 155 10.53 6.74 4.48
CA CYS A 155 9.11 6.67 4.08
C CYS A 155 8.41 8.03 4.28
N LEU A 156 8.61 8.70 5.42
CA LEU A 156 7.98 10.00 5.70
C LEU A 156 8.46 11.14 4.78
N LYS A 157 9.69 11.05 4.24
CA LYS A 157 10.20 12.03 3.25
C LYS A 157 9.43 11.97 1.93
N ILE A 158 8.81 10.83 1.62
CA ILE A 158 7.94 10.67 0.45
C ILE A 158 6.51 11.02 0.88
N LYS A 159 6.04 12.22 0.51
CA LYS A 159 4.69 12.67 0.88
C LYS A 159 3.64 11.70 0.33
N GLY A 160 2.86 11.08 1.23
CA GLY A 160 1.89 10.05 0.86
C GLY A 160 2.55 8.80 0.26
N CYS A 161 3.68 8.36 0.83
CA CYS A 161 4.37 7.14 0.41
C CYS A 161 3.43 5.93 0.42
N ASN A 162 3.34 5.24 -0.72
CA ASN A 162 2.63 3.97 -0.82
C ASN A 162 3.39 2.85 -0.11
N LEU A 163 2.62 1.97 0.51
CA LEU A 163 3.06 0.80 1.26
C LEU A 163 2.24 -0.39 0.78
N SER A 164 2.87 -1.56 0.77
CA SER A 164 2.21 -2.85 0.57
C SER A 164 2.76 -3.86 1.56
N PHE A 165 2.18 -5.06 1.58
CA PHE A 165 2.51 -6.10 2.55
C PHE A 165 3.11 -7.32 1.88
N ARG A 166 3.97 -8.02 2.62
CA ARG A 166 4.54 -9.31 2.21
C ARG A 166 4.70 -10.21 3.43
N LEU A 167 4.39 -11.49 3.25
CA LEU A 167 4.71 -12.50 4.26
C LEU A 167 6.22 -12.79 4.27
N ALA A 168 6.81 -12.94 5.45
CA ALA A 168 8.19 -13.35 5.60
C ALA A 168 8.44 -14.69 4.88
N GLY A 169 9.49 -14.75 4.07
CA GLY A 169 9.80 -15.93 3.24
C GLY A 169 8.98 -16.04 1.94
N SER A 170 7.97 -15.20 1.72
CA SER A 170 7.25 -15.13 0.45
C SER A 170 7.96 -14.18 -0.54
N PRO A 171 8.07 -14.55 -1.82
CA PRO A 171 8.57 -13.64 -2.86
C PRO A 171 7.49 -12.65 -3.35
N SER A 172 6.21 -12.89 -3.03
CA SER A 172 5.07 -12.16 -3.57
C SER A 172 4.42 -11.26 -2.52
N LEU A 173 3.88 -10.12 -2.97
CA LEU A 173 3.05 -9.26 -2.13
C LEU A 173 1.73 -9.97 -1.77
N VAL A 174 1.12 -9.52 -0.67
CA VAL A 174 -0.25 -9.87 -0.30
C VAL A 174 -1.19 -9.04 -1.17
N CYS A 175 -1.94 -9.68 -2.08
CA CYS A 175 -2.82 -9.02 -3.05
C CYS A 175 -4.03 -9.84 -3.46
#